data_AF-A0A842N4B2-F1
#
_entry.id   AF-A0A842N4B2-F1
#
_cell.length_a   1.000
_cell.length_b   1.000
_cell.length_c   1.000
_cell.angle_alpha   90.00
_cell.angle_beta   90.00
_cell.angle_gamma   90.00
#
_symmetry.space_group_name_H-M   'P 1'
#
loop_
_entity.id
_entity.type
_entity.pdbx_description
1 polymer ?
#
loop_
_entity_poly.entity_id
_entity_poly.type
_entity_poly.pdbx_seq_one_letter_code
_entity_poly.pdbx_strand_id
1 'polypeptide(L)'
;MGGAEIDVEELMGSRGRIRVLRVLAEAREMNISEVGRRTGMNYTSVERHLEALKGLGLLREKRYGKIRIYEATFNSLTVRFERNRGVRVDVEAPTQF
;
A
#
# COMPACT_ATOMS: atom_id res chain seq x y z
N MET A 1 -20.50 3.67 4.81
CA MET A 1 -20.40 3.03 3.48
C MET A 1 -19.14 2.17 3.51
N GLY A 2 -19.26 0.92 3.05
CA GLY A 2 -18.46 -0.23 3.46
C GLY A 2 -16.95 0.00 3.52
N GLY A 3 -16.35 -0.25 4.68
CA GLY A 3 -14.91 -0.48 4.76
C GLY A 3 -14.61 -1.70 3.91
N ALA A 4 -13.85 -1.52 2.83
CA ALA A 4 -13.34 -2.64 2.08
C ALA A 4 -12.57 -3.53 3.07
N GLU A 5 -13.03 -4.75 3.27
CA GLU A 5 -12.32 -5.72 4.11
C GLU A 5 -11.01 -6.03 3.38
N ILE A 6 -9.89 -5.54 3.91
CA ILE A 6 -8.58 -5.83 3.34
C ILE A 6 -8.24 -7.28 3.67
N ASP A 7 -8.14 -8.10 2.63
CA ASP A 7 -7.65 -9.46 2.77
C ASP A 7 -6.19 -9.42 3.24
N VAL A 8 -5.95 -9.97 4.44
CA VAL A 8 -4.62 -10.01 5.03
C VAL A 8 -3.67 -10.93 4.26
N GLU A 9 -4.18 -12.03 3.70
CA GLU A 9 -3.39 -12.99 2.96
C GLU A 9 -2.94 -12.36 1.65
N GLU A 10 -3.82 -11.57 1.03
CA GLU A 10 -3.42 -10.73 -0.08
C GLU A 10 -2.36 -9.71 0.39
N LEU A 11 -2.63 -8.87 1.40
CA LEU A 11 -1.69 -7.85 1.85
C LEU A 11 -0.29 -8.41 2.20
N MET A 12 -0.24 -9.49 2.97
CA MET A 12 0.97 -10.06 3.56
C MET A 12 1.59 -11.20 2.74
N GLY A 13 0.89 -11.75 1.75
CA GLY A 13 1.34 -12.89 0.95
C GLY A 13 2.57 -12.62 0.08
N SER A 14 3.07 -11.38 0.05
CA SER A 14 4.30 -11.03 -0.66
C SER A 14 5.23 -10.15 0.15
N ARG A 15 6.45 -10.64 0.38
CA ARG A 15 7.56 -9.85 0.94
C ARG A 15 7.79 -8.55 0.15
N GLY A 16 7.63 -8.60 -1.17
CA GLY A 16 7.82 -7.43 -2.03
C GLY A 16 6.73 -6.38 -1.82
N ARG A 17 5.47 -6.82 -1.65
CA ARG A 17 4.33 -5.95 -1.35
C ARG A 17 4.51 -5.22 -0.02
N ILE A 18 4.89 -5.93 1.03
CA ILE A 18 5.19 -5.33 2.34
C ILE A 18 6.34 -4.33 2.24
N ARG A 19 7.39 -4.62 1.45
CA ARG A 19 8.52 -3.70 1.27
C ARG A 19 8.13 -2.43 0.52
N VAL A 20 7.32 -2.53 -0.53
CA VAL A 20 6.76 -1.37 -1.24
C VAL A 20 5.91 -0.52 -0.31
N LEU A 21 5.01 -1.16 0.44
CA LEU A 21 4.12 -0.48 1.38
C LEU A 21 4.91 0.25 2.47
N ARG A 22 5.97 -0.37 3.01
CA ARG A 22 6.86 0.26 3.98
C ARG A 22 7.50 1.54 3.41
N VAL A 23 8.05 1.47 2.21
CA VAL A 23 8.70 2.63 1.56
C VAL A 23 7.71 3.78 1.35
N LEU A 24 6.46 3.47 0.99
CA LEU A 24 5.39 4.46 0.82
C LEU A 24 4.81 4.95 2.15
N ALA A 25 4.88 4.17 3.23
CA ALA A 25 4.50 4.66 4.56
C ALA A 25 5.55 5.65 5.12
N GLU A 26 6.83 5.47 4.76
CA GLU A 26 7.92 6.38 5.14
C GLU A 26 7.88 7.71 4.33
N ALA A 27 7.14 7.76 3.21
CA ALA A 27 7.06 8.93 2.34
C ALA A 27 5.63 9.11 1.79
N ARG A 28 4.96 10.22 2.12
CA ARG A 28 3.55 10.49 1.75
C ARG A 28 3.18 10.11 0.30
N GLU A 29 4.03 10.48 -0.66
CA GLU A 29 3.87 10.12 -2.07
C GLU A 29 5.22 9.93 -2.77
N MET A 30 5.24 9.07 -3.80
CA MET A 30 6.48 8.69 -4.50
C MET A 30 6.22 8.22 -5.93
N ASN A 31 7.14 8.52 -6.85
CA ASN A 31 7.06 7.98 -8.20
C ASN A 31 7.53 6.50 -8.26
N ILE A 32 7.04 5.77 -9.27
CA ILE A 32 7.33 4.33 -9.43
C ILE A 32 8.84 4.01 -9.52
N SER A 33 9.62 4.87 -10.16
CA SER A 33 11.07 4.67 -10.30
C SER A 33 11.80 4.78 -8.96
N GLU A 34 11.38 5.70 -8.10
CA GLU A 34 11.94 5.88 -6.76
C GLU A 34 11.54 4.73 -5.83
N VAL A 35 10.30 4.23 -5.94
CA VAL A 35 9.89 2.99 -5.24
C VAL A 35 10.80 1.82 -5.65
N GLY A 36 11.05 1.65 -6.95
CA GLY A 36 11.96 0.61 -7.44
C GLY A 36 13.38 0.75 -6.89
N ARG A 37 13.94 1.96 -6.88
CA ARG A 37 15.27 2.23 -6.30
C ARG A 37 15.34 1.87 -4.81
N ARG A 38 14.38 2.30 -4.00
CA ARG A 38 14.39 2.05 -2.54
C ARG A 38 14.12 0.60 -2.17
N THR A 39 13.28 -0.07 -2.96
CA THR A 39 12.98 -1.50 -2.75
C THR A 39 14.05 -2.42 -3.34
N GLY A 40 14.88 -1.93 -4.26
CA GLY A 40 15.86 -2.72 -5.00
C GLY A 40 15.21 -3.65 -6.03
N MET A 41 14.00 -3.35 -6.48
CA MET A 41 13.21 -4.19 -7.38
C MET A 41 13.14 -3.59 -8.79
N ASN A 42 12.92 -4.45 -9.78
CA ASN A 42 12.68 -4.01 -11.15
C ASN A 42 11.31 -3.35 -11.30
N TYR A 43 11.14 -2.61 -12.40
CA TYR A 43 9.92 -1.87 -12.69
C TYR A 43 8.66 -2.76 -12.68
N THR A 44 8.69 -3.91 -13.37
CA THR A 44 7.52 -4.80 -13.49
C THR A 44 7.05 -5.36 -12.16
N SER A 45 7.98 -5.77 -11.29
CA SER A 45 7.65 -6.26 -9.95
C SER A 45 7.05 -5.17 -9.08
N VAL A 46 7.63 -3.97 -9.13
CA VAL A 46 7.14 -2.79 -8.39
C VAL A 46 5.74 -2.42 -8.88
N GLU A 47 5.55 -2.33 -10.19
CA GLU A 47 4.26 -2.05 -10.81
C GLU A 47 3.19 -3.05 -10.35
N ARG A 48 3.48 -4.36 -10.41
CA ARG A 48 2.56 -5.40 -9.93
C ARG A 48 2.19 -5.21 -8.45
N HIS A 49 3.15 -4.86 -7.60
CA HIS A 49 2.89 -4.64 -6.18
C HIS A 49 2.06 -3.37 -5.92
N LEU A 50 2.36 -2.29 -6.63
CA LEU A 50 1.63 -1.03 -6.55
C LEU A 50 0.18 -1.17 -7.02
N GLU A 51 -0.05 -1.87 -8.13
CA GLU A 51 -1.39 -2.14 -8.65
C GLU A 51 -2.21 -2.99 -7.67
N ALA A 52 -1.61 -4.00 -7.05
CA ALA A 52 -2.29 -4.80 -6.03
C ALA A 52 -2.66 -3.97 -4.78
N LEU A 53 -1.73 -3.15 -4.27
CA LEU A 53 -1.99 -2.27 -3.14
C LEU A 53 -3.03 -1.19 -3.48
N LYS A 54 -3.06 -0.71 -4.72
CA LYS A 54 -4.12 0.17 -5.24
C LYS A 54 -5.47 -0.55 -5.28
N GLY A 55 -5.49 -1.81 -5.71
CA GLY A 55 -6.70 -2.67 -5.68
C GLY A 55 -7.27 -2.85 -4.27
N LEU A 56 -6.41 -2.94 -3.26
CA LEU A 56 -6.79 -2.97 -1.84
C LEU A 56 -7.20 -1.60 -1.27
N GLY A 57 -7.15 -0.53 -2.06
CA GLY A 57 -7.50 0.82 -1.63
C GLY A 57 -6.46 1.52 -0.73
N LEU A 58 -5.29 0.92 -0.53
CA LEU A 58 -4.20 1.45 0.32
C LEU A 58 -3.37 2.53 -0.38
N LEU A 59 -3.42 2.57 -1.72
CA LEU A 59 -2.69 3.54 -2.54
C LEU A 59 -3.61 4.23 -3.53
N ARG A 60 -3.23 5.45 -3.90
CA ARG A 60 -3.83 6.21 -5.01
C ARG A 60 -2.77 6.53 -6.05
N GLU A 61 -3.09 6.28 -7.31
CA GLU A 61 -2.23 6.67 -8.44
C GLU A 61 -2.62 8.08 -8.93
N LYS A 62 -1.63 8.96 -9.05
CA LYS A 62 -1.72 10.26 -9.71
C LYS A 62 -0.82 10.25 -10.95
N ARG A 63 -1.35 10.72 -12.08
CA ARG A 63 -0.58 10.84 -13.34
C ARG A 63 -0.29 12.29 -13.65
N TYR A 64 1.00 12.62 -13.74
CA TYR A 64 1.49 13.93 -14.14
C TYR A 64 2.27 13.78 -15.44
N GLY A 65 1.56 13.90 -16.57
CA GLY A 65 2.12 13.62 -17.90
C GLY A 65 2.59 12.17 -18.01
N LYS A 66 3.90 11.97 -18.18
CA LYS A 66 4.54 10.64 -18.25
C LYS A 66 4.91 10.06 -16.88
N ILE A 67 4.82 10.85 -15.81
CA ILE A 67 5.22 10.44 -14.47
C ILE A 67 4.02 9.85 -13.72
N ARG A 68 4.21 8.67 -13.14
CA ARG A 68 3.23 7.99 -12.27
C ARG A 68 3.68 8.14 -10.82
N ILE A 69 2.87 8.80 -10.01
CA ILE A 69 3.08 9.01 -8.58
C ILE A 69 2.05 8.19 -7.80
N TYR A 70 2.49 7.55 -6.73
CA TYR A 70 1.65 6.77 -5.82
C TYR A 70 1.66 7.42 -4.46
N GLU A 71 0.47 7.65 -3.91
CA GLU A 71 0.23 8.26 -2.60
C GLU A 71 -0.41 7.22 -1.67
N ALA A 72 0.06 7.17 -0.42
CA ALA A 72 -0.59 6.36 0.61
C ALA A 72 -1.92 7.01 1.04
N THR A 73 -3.00 6.23 1.04
CA THR A 73 -4.36 6.73 1.34
C THR A 73 -4.74 6.62 2.81
N PHE A 74 -3.81 6.18 3.66
CA PHE A 74 -4.01 5.91 5.07
C PHE A 74 -2.98 6.67 5.92
N ASN A 75 -3.38 7.05 7.13
CA ASN A 75 -2.48 7.54 8.18
C ASN A 75 -1.87 6.38 8.98
N SER A 76 -2.70 5.37 9.28
CA SER A 76 -2.27 4.17 10.00
C SER A 76 -2.89 2.92 9.39
N LEU A 77 -2.11 1.84 9.37
CA LEU A 77 -2.53 0.51 8.93
C LEU A 77 -2.10 -0.47 10.02
N THR A 78 -3.08 -1.06 10.70
CA THR A 78 -2.85 -1.99 11.80
C THR A 78 -3.35 -3.37 11.43
N VAL A 79 -2.46 -4.36 11.46
CA VAL A 79 -2.83 -5.77 11.36
C VAL A 79 -2.75 -6.39 12.76
N ARG A 80 -3.87 -6.88 13.27
CA ARG A 80 -3.97 -7.45 14.63
C ARG A 80 -4.39 -8.91 14.56
N PHE A 81 -3.63 -9.77 15.24
CA PHE A 81 -3.98 -11.17 15.45
C PHE A 81 -4.53 -11.34 16.86
N GLU A 82 -5.79 -11.75 16.97
CA GLU A 82 -6.49 -11.94 18.24
C GLU A 82 -6.81 -13.43 18.44
N ARG A 83 -6.36 -13.99 19.57
CA ARG A 83 -6.72 -15.34 19.98
C ARG A 83 -8.25 -15.45 20.06
N ASN A 84 -8.81 -16.51 19.45
CA ASN A 84 -10.26 -16.76 19.35
C ASN A 84 -11.07 -15.76 18.49
N ARG A 85 -10.42 -14.83 17.79
CA ARG A 85 -11.09 -13.83 16.93
C ARG A 85 -10.50 -13.70 15.53
N GLY A 86 -9.34 -14.32 15.27
CA GLY A 86 -8.71 -14.32 13.96
C GLY A 86 -7.86 -13.07 13.72
N VAL A 87 -7.79 -12.63 12.46
CA VAL A 87 -7.04 -11.45 12.04
C VAL A 87 -7.99 -10.27 11.81
N ARG A 88 -7.54 -9.06 12.12
CA ARG A 88 -8.21 -7.82 11.72
C ARG A 88 -7.21 -6.88 11.06
N VAL A 89 -7.68 -6.19 10.03
CA VAL A 89 -6.93 -5.14 9.37
C VAL A 89 -7.71 -3.85 9.54
N ASP A 90 -7.17 -2.93 10.33
CA ASP A 90 -7.73 -1.62 10.58
C ASP A 90 -6.96 -0.58 9.75
N VAL A 91 -7.70 0.22 8.97
CA VAL A 91 -7.14 1.30 8.15
C VAL A 91 -7.73 2.62 8.61
N GLU A 92 -6.87 3.52 9.09
CA GLU A 92 -7.26 4.87 9.45
C GLU A 92 -6.99 5.80 8.27
N ALA A 93 -8.06 6.35 7.68
CA ALA A 93 -7.93 7.32 6.61
C ALA A 93 -7.44 8.68 7.15
N PRO A 94 -6.75 9.50 6.34
CA PRO A 94 -6.41 10.87 6.70
C PRO A 94 -7.68 11.65 7.04
N THR A 95 -7.76 12.16 8.26
CA THR A 95 -8.77 13.15 8.64
C THR A 95 -8.64 14.34 7.71
N GLN A 96 -9.67 14.59 6.89
CA GLN A 96 -9.74 15.82 6.10
C GLN A 96 -9.83 17.00 7.09
N PHE A 97 -8.84 17.89 7.06
CA PHE A 97 -8.89 19.19 7.73
C PHE A 97 -9.31 20.26 6.73
#